data_AF-A0A938NXH0-F1
#
_entry.id   AF-A0A938NXH0-F1
#
_cell.length_a   1.000
_cell.length_b   1.000
_cell.length_c   1.000
_cell.angle_alpha   90.00
_cell.angle_beta   90.00
_cell.angle_gamma   90.00
#
_symmetry.space_group_name_H-M   'P 1'
#
loop_
_entity.id
_entity.type
_entity.pdbx_description
1 polymer ?
#
loop_
_entity_poly.entity_id
_entity_poly.type
_entity_poly.pdbx_seq_one_letter_code
_entity_poly.pdbx_strand_id
1 'polypeptide(L)'
;MSNIPSELETTRTLLMISGIMNILVIAGWIVATFFFGLGTCGIGCVIGVIPIINIVSCIMDFIAYNKVNTLTQSGTYGSINTAAILEIITVVTGNTVSMIFGIIILNYLAKDNIKSFLQQRGIY
;
A
#
# COMPACT_ATOMS: atom_id res chain seq x y z
N MET A 1 -29.35 4.79 5.06
CA MET A 1 -28.21 3.95 4.62
C MET A 1 -27.19 4.88 3.98
N SER A 2 -26.10 5.20 4.67
CA SER A 2 -25.04 5.99 4.07
C SER A 2 -24.30 5.10 3.07
N ASN A 3 -24.57 5.30 1.78
CA ASN A 3 -23.79 4.66 0.73
C ASN A 3 -22.34 5.13 0.91
N ILE A 4 -21.47 4.20 1.28
CA ILE A 4 -20.03 4.44 1.21
C ILE A 4 -19.75 4.76 -0.27
N PRO A 5 -18.99 5.83 -0.58
CA PRO A 5 -18.66 6.13 -1.96
C PRO A 5 -18.03 4.89 -2.62
N SER A 6 -18.49 4.51 -3.81
CA SER A 6 -17.96 3.33 -4.54
C SER A 6 -16.44 3.41 -4.76
N GLU A 7 -15.90 4.62 -4.81
CA GLU A 7 -14.47 4.93 -4.89
C GLU A 7 -13.72 4.53 -3.61
N LEU A 8 -14.36 4.63 -2.44
CA LEU A 8 -13.79 4.21 -1.15
C LEU A 8 -13.80 2.67 -1.02
N GLU A 9 -14.84 2.01 -1.52
CA GLU A 9 -14.89 0.53 -1.61
C GLU A 9 -13.84 0.00 -2.60
N THR A 10 -13.66 0.71 -3.72
CA THR A 10 -12.59 0.39 -4.68
C THR A 10 -11.22 0.58 -4.04
N THR A 11 -11.01 1.70 -3.32
CA THR A 11 -9.77 1.97 -2.57
C THR A 11 -9.46 0.85 -1.56
N ARG A 12 -10.47 0.37 -0.83
CA ARG A 12 -10.32 -0.77 0.08
C ARG A 12 -9.81 -2.01 -0.63
N THR A 13 -10.40 -2.35 -1.77
CA THR A 13 -10.01 -3.52 -2.58
C THR A 13 -8.59 -3.36 -3.11
N LEU A 14 -8.25 -2.17 -3.62
CA LEU A 14 -6.92 -1.86 -4.15
C LEU A 14 -5.84 -1.97 -3.07
N LEU A 15 -6.07 -1.43 -1.87
CA LEU A 15 -5.14 -1.56 -0.74
C LEU A 15 -4.92 -3.04 -0.35
N MET A 16 -5.98 -3.84 -0.34
CA MET A 16 -5.86 -5.27 -0.01
C MET A 16 -5.05 -6.04 -1.07
N ILE A 17 -5.38 -5.84 -2.36
CA ILE A 17 -4.64 -6.48 -3.46
C ILE A 17 -3.19 -6.02 -3.43
N SER A 18 -2.94 -4.75 -3.15
CA SER A 18 -1.58 -4.24 -3.13
C SER A 18 -0.74 -4.74 -1.96
N GLY A 19 -1.34 -4.87 -0.78
CA GLY A 19 -0.69 -5.54 0.35
C GLY A 19 -0.25 -6.97 0.01
N ILE A 20 -1.07 -7.72 -0.75
CA ILE A 20 -0.73 -9.05 -1.24
C ILE A 20 0.42 -8.99 -2.26
N MET A 21 0.39 -8.05 -3.20
CA MET A 21 1.46 -7.86 -4.19
C MET A 21 2.79 -7.51 -3.52
N ASN A 22 2.78 -6.65 -2.51
CA ASN A 22 3.96 -6.33 -1.73
C ASN A 22 4.53 -7.57 -1.02
N ILE A 23 3.69 -8.44 -0.45
CA ILE A 23 4.12 -9.73 0.13
C ILE A 23 4.77 -10.63 -0.92
N LEU A 24 4.18 -10.74 -2.11
CA LEU A 24 4.75 -11.55 -3.19
C LEU A 24 6.11 -11.03 -3.65
N VAL A 25 6.28 -9.70 -3.74
CA VAL A 25 7.56 -9.08 -4.08
C VAL A 25 8.60 -9.32 -2.99
N ILE A 26 8.22 -9.22 -1.70
CA ILE A 26 9.11 -9.55 -0.57
C ILE A 26 9.56 -11.02 -0.67
N ALA A 27 8.63 -11.95 -0.89
CA ALA A 27 8.95 -13.36 -1.03
C ALA A 27 9.89 -13.61 -2.24
N GLY A 28 9.64 -12.95 -3.37
CA GLY A 28 10.50 -12.99 -4.54
C GLY A 28 11.93 -12.52 -4.25
N TRP A 29 12.08 -11.40 -3.53
CA TRP A 29 13.38 -10.88 -3.12
C TRP A 29 14.10 -11.78 -2.12
N ILE A 30 13.39 -12.42 -1.18
CA ILE A 30 13.98 -13.39 -0.24
C ILE A 30 14.57 -14.58 -1.02
N VAL A 31 13.81 -15.13 -1.96
CA VAL A 31 14.25 -16.25 -2.80
C VAL A 31 15.44 -15.84 -3.67
N ALA A 32 15.36 -14.67 -4.33
CA ALA A 32 16.45 -14.15 -5.14
C ALA A 32 17.73 -13.95 -4.31
N THR A 33 17.61 -13.37 -3.11
CA THR A 33 18.72 -13.16 -2.17
C THR A 33 19.36 -14.48 -1.76
N PHE A 34 18.58 -15.52 -1.52
CA PHE A 34 19.09 -16.84 -1.17
C PHE A 34 19.91 -17.47 -2.31
N PHE A 35 19.37 -17.48 -3.53
CA PHE A 35 20.08 -18.02 -4.70
C PHE A 35 21.31 -17.19 -5.09
N PHE A 36 21.21 -15.86 -5.08
CA PHE A 36 22.36 -14.98 -5.33
C PHE A 36 23.41 -15.09 -4.23
N GLY A 37 23.00 -15.22 -2.97
CA GLY A 37 23.90 -15.43 -1.84
C GLY A 37 24.73 -16.70 -1.99
N LEU A 38 24.10 -17.81 -2.40
CA LEU A 38 24.80 -19.06 -2.72
C LEU A 38 25.75 -18.91 -3.91
N GLY A 39 25.32 -18.22 -4.97
CA GLY A 39 26.13 -18.02 -6.18
C GLY A 39 27.32 -17.06 -6.03
N THR A 40 27.28 -16.17 -5.03
CA THR A 40 28.31 -15.13 -4.80
C THR A 40 29.07 -15.31 -3.49
N CYS A 41 29.01 -16.50 -2.89
CA CYS A 41 29.67 -16.83 -1.61
C CYS A 41 29.32 -15.83 -0.47
N GLY A 42 28.05 -15.42 -0.39
CA GLY A 42 27.52 -14.59 0.68
C GLY A 42 27.45 -13.08 0.41
N ILE A 43 28.08 -12.57 -0.65
CA ILE A 43 28.01 -11.14 -1.00
C ILE A 43 26.58 -10.74 -1.44
N GLY A 44 25.88 -11.64 -2.12
CA GLY A 44 24.51 -11.46 -2.59
C GLY A 44 23.48 -11.34 -1.46
N CYS A 45 23.83 -11.71 -0.23
CA CYS A 45 22.93 -11.56 0.92
C CYS A 45 22.65 -10.09 1.28
N VAL A 46 23.53 -9.16 0.90
CA VAL A 46 23.35 -7.70 1.13
C VAL A 46 22.16 -7.16 0.33
N ILE A 47 21.81 -7.82 -0.77
CA ILE A 47 20.68 -7.46 -1.65
C ILE A 47 19.33 -7.74 -0.95
N GLY A 48 19.31 -8.54 0.11
CA GLY A 48 18.11 -8.81 0.93
C GLY A 48 17.58 -7.61 1.72
N VAL A 49 18.32 -6.50 1.77
CA VAL A 49 17.90 -5.23 2.38
C VAL A 49 16.99 -4.42 1.45
N ILE A 50 17.00 -4.69 0.14
CA ILE A 50 16.23 -3.95 -0.87
C ILE A 50 14.70 -3.96 -0.63
N PRO A 51 14.04 -5.08 -0.27
CA PRO A 51 12.57 -5.11 -0.12
C PRO A 51 12.03 -4.44 1.15
N ILE A 52 12.85 -3.73 1.96
CA ILE A 52 12.38 -3.05 3.19
C ILE A 52 11.22 -2.10 2.90
N ILE A 53 11.26 -1.39 1.78
CA ILE A 53 10.20 -0.45 1.37
C ILE A 53 8.87 -1.18 1.17
N ASN A 54 8.87 -2.38 0.57
CA ASN A 54 7.65 -3.17 0.39
C ASN A 54 7.10 -3.69 1.72
N ILE A 55 7.97 -3.99 2.69
CA ILE A 55 7.53 -4.40 4.04
C ILE A 55 6.78 -3.25 4.70
N VAL A 56 7.34 -2.04 4.66
CA VAL A 56 6.70 -0.84 5.23
C VAL A 56 5.42 -0.51 4.48
N SER A 57 5.42 -0.58 3.15
CA SER A 57 4.22 -0.36 2.32
C SER A 57 3.11 -1.34 2.68
N CYS A 58 3.44 -2.63 2.78
CA CYS A 58 2.49 -3.69 3.14
C CYS A 58 1.82 -3.44 4.50
N ILE A 59 2.60 -3.05 5.52
CA ILE A 59 2.06 -2.72 6.85
C ILE A 59 1.08 -1.55 6.74
N MET A 60 1.45 -0.50 6.00
CA MET A 60 0.62 0.68 5.82
C MET A 60 -0.65 0.40 5.01
N ASP A 61 -0.58 -0.50 4.03
CA ASP A 61 -1.76 -0.98 3.28
C ASP A 61 -2.77 -1.66 4.20
N PHE A 62 -2.33 -2.53 5.11
CA PHE A 62 -3.22 -3.19 6.07
C PHE A 62 -3.80 -2.22 7.10
N ILE A 63 -3.01 -1.23 7.56
CA ILE A 63 -3.51 -0.17 8.45
C ILE A 63 -4.57 0.66 7.73
N ALA A 64 -4.29 1.12 6.51
CA ALA A 64 -5.22 1.90 5.71
C ALA A 64 -6.48 1.09 5.37
N TYR A 65 -6.34 -0.19 5.02
CA TYR A 65 -7.46 -1.11 4.80
C TYR A 65 -8.37 -1.21 6.03
N ASN A 66 -7.79 -1.42 7.22
CA ASN A 66 -8.56 -1.53 8.45
C ASN A 66 -9.30 -0.23 8.79
N LYS A 67 -8.67 0.92 8.55
CA LYS A 67 -9.30 2.24 8.76
C LYS A 67 -10.43 2.50 7.78
N VAL A 68 -10.26 2.14 6.50
CA VAL A 68 -11.33 2.24 5.49
C VAL A 68 -12.47 1.25 5.76
N ASN A 69 -12.18 0.07 6.30
CA ASN A 69 -13.20 -0.92 6.64
C ASN A 69 -14.03 -0.52 7.87
N THR A 70 -13.41 0.12 8.85
CA THR A 70 -14.09 0.50 10.10
C THR A 70 -14.75 1.88 10.04
N LEU A 71 -14.19 2.84 9.30
CA LEU A 71 -14.71 4.23 9.18
C LEU A 71 -15.02 4.91 10.52
N THR A 72 -14.39 4.48 11.61
CA THR A 72 -14.62 5.00 12.97
C THR A 72 -13.44 5.77 13.55
N GLN A 73 -12.27 5.72 12.90
CA GLN A 73 -11.03 6.32 13.42
C GLN A 73 -10.65 7.60 12.67
N SER A 74 -10.20 8.61 13.41
CA SER A 74 -9.65 9.85 12.86
C SER A 74 -8.32 9.62 12.13
N GLY A 75 -7.99 10.52 11.19
CA GLY A 75 -6.78 10.40 10.36
C GLY A 75 -6.87 9.27 9.34
N THR A 76 -8.09 8.89 8.92
CA THR A 76 -8.29 7.90 7.86
C THR A 76 -7.76 8.45 6.53
N TYR A 77 -7.96 9.74 6.23
CA TYR A 77 -7.42 10.37 5.02
C TYR A 77 -5.89 10.30 5.00
N GLY A 78 -5.25 10.70 6.11
CA GLY A 78 -3.79 10.69 6.22
C GLY A 78 -3.19 9.29 6.07
N SER A 79 -3.87 8.27 6.59
CA SER A 79 -3.39 6.88 6.51
C SER A 79 -3.50 6.32 5.09
N ILE A 80 -4.61 6.57 4.39
CA ILE A 80 -4.78 6.16 2.99
C ILE A 80 -3.79 6.91 2.09
N ASN A 81 -3.62 8.22 2.30
CA ASN A 81 -2.68 9.03 1.54
C ASN A 81 -1.23 8.55 1.72
N THR A 82 -0.83 8.24 2.96
CA THR A 82 0.51 7.73 3.25
C THR A 82 0.73 6.34 2.64
N ALA A 83 -0.26 5.44 2.74
CA ALA A 83 -0.20 4.13 2.09
C ALA A 83 -0.05 4.27 0.57
N ALA A 84 -0.86 5.13 -0.07
CA ALA A 84 -0.80 5.37 -1.51
C ALA A 84 0.53 5.99 -1.99
N ILE A 85 1.19 6.81 -1.15
CA ILE A 85 2.53 7.33 -1.45
C ILE A 85 3.58 6.22 -1.35
N LEU A 86 3.54 5.39 -0.30
CA LEU A 86 4.47 4.27 -0.13
C LEU A 86 4.35 3.27 -1.28
N GLU A 87 3.12 2.98 -1.70
CA GLU A 87 2.79 2.19 -2.88
C GLU A 87 3.49 2.70 -4.15
N ILE A 88 3.51 4.01 -4.37
CA ILE A 88 4.23 4.62 -5.51
C ILE A 88 5.74 4.41 -5.37
N ILE A 89 6.29 4.52 -4.16
CA ILE A 89 7.71 4.35 -3.88
C ILE A 89 8.16 2.88 -4.07
N THR A 90 7.24 1.90 -3.94
CA THR A 90 7.56 0.48 -4.20
C THR A 90 7.99 0.17 -5.65
N VAL A 91 7.88 1.13 -6.58
CA VAL A 91 8.47 0.98 -7.93
C VAL A 91 10.00 0.80 -7.87
N VAL A 92 10.68 1.37 -6.87
CA VAL A 92 12.15 1.27 -6.71
C VAL A 92 12.60 -0.17 -6.50
N THR A 93 11.72 -1.02 -5.98
CA THR A 93 11.98 -2.45 -5.76
C THR A 93 11.38 -3.34 -6.85
N GLY A 94 10.86 -2.74 -7.92
CA GLY A 94 10.28 -3.43 -9.07
C GLY A 94 8.77 -3.68 -9.01
N ASN A 95 8.05 -3.14 -8.00
CA ASN A 95 6.62 -3.35 -7.86
C ASN A 95 5.78 -2.30 -8.61
N THR A 96 5.74 -2.42 -9.95
CA THR A 96 5.00 -1.48 -10.82
C THR A 96 3.48 -1.55 -10.62
N VAL A 97 2.94 -2.70 -10.20
CA VAL A 97 1.49 -2.88 -10.01
C VAL A 97 1.00 -2.06 -8.81
N SER A 98 1.71 -2.13 -7.69
CA SER A 98 1.43 -1.31 -6.51
C SER A 98 1.56 0.19 -6.81
N MET A 99 2.53 0.59 -7.62
CA MET A 99 2.63 1.99 -8.08
C MET A 99 1.34 2.47 -8.79
N ILE A 100 0.78 1.66 -9.69
CA ILE A 100 -0.46 2.02 -10.40
C ILE A 100 -1.62 2.15 -9.40
N PHE A 101 -1.72 1.25 -8.43
CA PHE A 101 -2.77 1.31 -7.41
C PHE A 101 -2.64 2.54 -6.51
N GLY A 102 -1.43 2.90 -6.08
CA GLY A 102 -1.18 4.13 -5.35
C GLY A 102 -1.65 5.39 -6.09
N ILE A 103 -1.39 5.48 -7.40
CA ILE A 103 -1.85 6.61 -8.24
C ILE A 103 -3.38 6.66 -8.30
N ILE A 104 -4.05 5.52 -8.49
CA ILE A 104 -5.53 5.45 -8.54
C ILE A 104 -6.12 5.88 -7.19
N ILE A 105 -5.56 5.41 -6.08
CA ILE A 105 -6.03 5.75 -4.73
C ILE A 105 -5.86 7.25 -4.45
N LEU A 106 -4.74 7.86 -4.84
CA LEU A 106 -4.55 9.32 -4.73
C LEU A 106 -5.55 10.10 -5.58
N ASN A 107 -5.84 9.63 -6.80
CA ASN A 107 -6.84 10.26 -7.66
C ASN A 107 -8.23 10.22 -7.01
N TYR A 108 -8.61 9.10 -6.40
CA TYR A 108 -9.88 8.98 -5.66
C TYR A 108 -9.91 9.86 -4.41
N LEU A 109 -8.84 9.91 -3.63
CA LEU A 109 -8.74 10.81 -2.47
C LEU A 109 -8.80 12.30 -2.86
N ALA A 110 -8.38 12.66 -4.07
CA ALA A 110 -8.43 14.05 -4.55
C ALA A 110 -9.87 14.55 -4.78
N LYS A 111 -10.83 13.65 -5.00
CA LYS A 111 -12.24 13.99 -5.27
C LYS A 111 -12.92 14.64 -4.06
N ASP A 112 -13.64 15.73 -4.32
CA ASP A 112 -14.32 16.51 -3.27
C ASP A 112 -15.41 15.72 -2.55
N ASN A 113 -16.03 14.74 -3.22
CA ASN A 113 -17.02 13.84 -2.62
C ASN A 113 -16.40 13.00 -1.48
N ILE A 114 -15.18 12.50 -1.67
CA ILE A 114 -14.47 11.70 -0.66
C ILE A 114 -14.03 12.58 0.51
N LYS A 115 -13.47 13.77 0.22
CA LYS A 115 -13.05 14.72 1.26
C LYS A 115 -14.23 15.19 2.11
N SER A 116 -15.33 15.57 1.48
CA SER A 116 -16.54 16.00 2.19
C SER A 116 -17.17 14.87 2.99
N PHE A 117 -17.20 13.63 2.48
CA PHE A 117 -17.67 12.46 3.23
C PHE A 117 -16.84 12.20 4.50
N LEU A 118 -15.50 12.23 4.39
CA LEU A 118 -14.59 12.02 5.52
C LEU A 118 -14.68 13.16 6.56
N GLN A 119 -14.87 14.40 6.11
CA GLN A 119 -15.08 15.56 6.98
C GLN A 119 -16.43 15.50 7.72
N GLN A 120 -17.52 15.17 7.01
CA GLN A 120 -18.85 15.02 7.63
C GLN A 120 -18.89 13.92 8.69
N ARG A 121 -18.02 12.92 8.56
CA ARG A 121 -17.87 11.80 9.49
C ARG A 121 -16.90 12.07 10.64
N GLY A 122 -16.16 13.19 10.62
CA GLY A 122 -15.14 13.51 11.62
C GLY A 122 -13.92 12.57 11.60
N ILE A 123 -13.67 11.87 10.49
CA ILE A 123 -12.62 10.85 10.35
C ILE A 123 -11.49 11.26 9.37
N TYR A 124 -11.51 12.50 8.90
CA TYR A 124 -10.49 13.09 8.04
C TYR A 124 -9.09 12.88 8.65
#